data_AF-A0A0E0KB37-F1
#
_entry.id   AF-A0A0E0KB37-F1
#
_cell.length_a   1.000
_cell.length_b   1.000
_cell.length_c   1.000
_cell.angle_alpha   90.00
_cell.angle_beta   90.00
_cell.angle_gamma   90.00
#
_symmetry.space_group_name_H-M   'P 1'
#
loop_
_entity.id
_entity.type
_entity.pdbx_description
1 polymer ?
#
loop_
_entity_poly.entity_id
_entity_poly.type
_entity_poly.pdbx_seq_one_letter_code
_entity_poly.pdbx_strand_id
1 'polypeptide(L)'
;MDRWVVNGRLAFPSLPKEGKMSRSLGIPVKLLHEAAGHVVTVELKTGEVYRGAMVECEDNWNCQLDNITFTAKDGKVSQLEHVFIRGSRVRFMIIPDMLKNAPMFKRLEARIRGKGSAIGVGRGRAVAMRARAASGRGGGPVGRGGAPPVE
;
A
#
# COMPACT_ATOMS: atom_id res chain seq x y z
N MET A 1 18.59 42.18 -4.85
CA MET A 1 19.81 41.50 -5.31
C MET A 1 19.38 40.04 -5.52
N ASP A 2 19.24 39.47 -6.73
CA ASP A 2 19.98 39.65 -7.98
C ASP A 2 19.08 39.50 -9.22
N ARG A 3 19.27 40.37 -10.23
CA ARG A 3 18.51 40.41 -11.50
C ARG A 3 19.41 39.93 -12.64
N TRP A 4 18.97 38.94 -13.41
CA TRP A 4 19.64 38.50 -14.64
C TRP A 4 18.92 39.08 -15.87
N VAL A 5 19.67 39.67 -16.80
CA VAL A 5 19.16 40.22 -18.06
C VAL A 5 19.69 39.36 -19.22
N VAL A 6 18.79 38.86 -20.07
CA VAL A 6 19.14 38.18 -21.32
C VAL A 6 18.34 38.82 -22.46
N ASN A 7 19.04 39.32 -23.50
CA ASN A 7 18.46 39.95 -24.70
C ASN A 7 17.43 41.07 -24.45
N GLY A 8 17.73 41.99 -23.52
CA GLY A 8 16.99 43.25 -23.39
C GLY A 8 15.55 43.17 -22.87
N ARG A 9 15.06 41.99 -22.46
CA ARG A 9 13.79 41.85 -21.73
C ARG A 9 14.04 41.37 -20.30
N LEU A 10 13.33 41.97 -19.35
CA LEU A 10 13.26 41.51 -17.97
C LEU A 10 12.62 40.12 -17.96
N ALA A 11 13.43 39.08 -17.82
CA ALA A 11 12.95 37.73 -17.61
C ALA A 11 12.91 37.46 -16.10
N PHE A 12 11.71 37.34 -15.55
CA PHE A 12 11.54 36.71 -14.25
C PHE A 12 11.75 35.21 -14.45
N PRO A 13 12.61 34.52 -13.67
CA PRO A 13 12.54 33.08 -13.64
C PRO A 13 11.13 32.72 -13.20
N SER A 14 10.41 31.95 -14.02
CA SER A 14 9.13 31.39 -13.60
C SER A 14 9.38 30.69 -12.27
N LEU A 15 8.71 31.13 -11.21
CA LEU A 15 8.61 30.39 -9.96
C LEU A 15 8.34 28.94 -10.35
N PRO A 16 9.12 27.97 -9.85
CA PRO A 16 8.83 26.58 -10.13
C PRO A 16 7.36 26.37 -9.77
N LYS A 17 6.54 26.04 -10.77
CA LYS A 17 5.14 25.69 -10.56
C LYS A 17 5.19 24.59 -9.52
N GLU A 18 4.56 24.90 -8.38
CA GLU A 18 4.35 24.05 -7.23
C GLU A 18 4.42 22.59 -7.65
N GLY A 19 5.50 21.96 -7.19
CA GLY A 19 6.00 20.73 -7.78
C GLY A 19 4.87 19.77 -8.03
N LYS A 20 4.86 19.16 -9.22
CA LYS A 20 4.16 17.90 -9.45
C LYS A 20 4.61 16.93 -8.38
N MET A 21 3.90 16.91 -7.26
CA MET A 21 3.98 15.84 -6.28
C MET A 21 3.27 14.65 -6.88
N SER A 22 3.94 14.01 -7.83
CA SER A 22 3.81 12.56 -7.97
C SER A 22 4.48 11.90 -6.76
N ARG A 23 4.08 12.30 -5.54
CA ARG A 23 4.22 11.42 -4.39
C ARG A 23 3.38 10.24 -4.80
N SER A 24 3.99 9.08 -5.00
CA SER A 24 3.26 7.83 -5.17
C SER A 24 2.45 7.63 -3.89
N LEU A 25 1.26 8.24 -3.81
CA LEU A 25 0.36 8.12 -2.69
C LEU A 25 0.20 6.63 -2.42
N GLY A 26 0.45 6.24 -1.17
CA GLY A 26 0.35 4.84 -0.78
C GLY A 26 -0.99 4.29 -1.22
N ILE A 27 -1.04 3.02 -1.62
CA ILE A 27 -2.29 2.34 -2.01
C ILE A 27 -3.44 2.64 -1.02
N PRO A 28 -3.23 2.67 0.31
CA PRO A 28 -4.29 3.01 1.26
C PRO A 28 -4.85 4.44 1.11
N VAL A 29 -3.99 5.43 0.86
CA VAL A 29 -4.43 6.83 0.69
C VAL A 29 -5.27 6.97 -0.58
N LYS A 30 -4.88 6.28 -1.65
CA LYS A 30 -5.66 6.29 -2.88
C LYS A 30 -7.03 5.62 -2.72
N LEU A 31 -7.10 4.54 -1.94
CA LEU A 31 -8.37 3.86 -1.65
C LEU A 31 -9.29 4.74 -0.81
N LEU A 32 -8.70 5.56 0.07
CA LEU A 32 -9.44 6.49 0.90
C LEU A 32 -10.08 7.61 0.05
N HIS A 33 -9.37 8.12 -0.96
CA HIS A 33 -9.93 9.05 -1.95
C HIS A 33 -11.09 8.43 -2.74
N GLU A 34 -10.99 7.15 -3.12
CA GLU A 34 -12.08 6.42 -3.80
C GLU A 34 -13.30 6.17 -2.88
N ALA A 35 -13.12 6.22 -1.56
CA ALA A 35 -14.19 6.05 -0.58
C ALA A 35 -15.04 7.30 -0.37
N ALA A 36 -14.66 8.45 -0.93
CA ALA A 36 -15.50 9.64 -0.96
C ALA A 36 -16.86 9.33 -1.62
N GLY A 37 -17.91 9.93 -1.11
CA GLY A 37 -19.31 9.69 -1.49
C GLY A 37 -19.95 8.45 -0.85
N HIS A 38 -19.20 7.65 -0.07
CA HIS A 38 -19.73 6.44 0.55
C HIS A 38 -19.90 6.58 2.07
N VAL A 39 -20.76 5.73 2.65
CA VAL A 39 -20.91 5.64 4.11
C VAL A 39 -19.71 4.91 4.70
N VAL A 40 -18.94 5.59 5.53
CA VAL A 40 -17.75 5.05 6.18
C VAL A 40 -17.92 5.05 7.70
N THR A 41 -17.12 4.25 8.38
CA THR A 41 -17.01 4.29 9.84
C THR A 41 -15.60 4.69 10.22
N VAL A 42 -15.45 5.73 11.02
CA VAL A 42 -14.17 6.27 11.48
C VAL A 42 -14.07 6.06 12.98
N GLU A 43 -13.06 5.32 13.44
CA GLU A 43 -12.73 5.21 14.86
C GLU A 43 -11.58 6.14 15.20
N LEU A 44 -11.77 6.98 16.23
CA LEU A 44 -10.73 7.83 16.78
C LEU A 44 -9.87 7.08 17.80
N LYS A 45 -8.64 7.55 18.03
CA LYS A 45 -7.73 7.02 19.05
C LYS A 45 -8.34 7.03 20.46
N THR A 46 -9.27 7.95 20.71
CA THR A 46 -10.04 8.10 21.96
C THR A 46 -11.06 6.98 22.18
N GLY A 47 -11.41 6.21 21.13
CA GLY A 47 -12.44 5.18 21.15
C GLY A 47 -13.83 5.68 20.72
N GLU A 48 -13.93 6.93 20.28
CA GLU A 48 -15.16 7.49 19.68
C GLU A 48 -15.32 7.00 18.25
N VAL A 49 -16.56 6.71 17.86
CA VAL A 49 -16.89 6.17 16.53
C VAL A 49 -17.83 7.12 15.79
N TYR A 50 -17.48 7.45 14.55
CA TYR A 50 -18.27 8.29 13.66
C TYR A 50 -18.67 7.48 12.44
N ARG A 51 -19.98 7.28 12.22
CA ARG A 51 -20.49 6.58 11.04
C ARG A 51 -21.32 7.55 10.20
N GLY A 52 -20.89 7.87 8.99
CA GLY A 52 -21.57 8.85 8.14
C GLY A 52 -21.08 8.80 6.70
N ALA A 53 -21.67 9.62 5.84
CA ALA A 53 -21.26 9.76 4.44
C ALA A 53 -19.97 10.58 4.35
N MET A 54 -18.92 10.04 3.75
CA MET A 54 -17.68 10.77 3.49
C MET A 54 -17.89 11.74 2.35
N VAL A 55 -17.74 13.04 2.62
CA VAL A 55 -17.82 14.10 1.61
C VAL A 55 -16.48 14.21 0.90
N GLU A 56 -15.42 14.36 1.69
CA GLU A 56 -14.05 14.57 1.19
C GLU A 56 -13.04 13.94 2.15
N CYS A 57 -11.91 13.50 1.61
CA CYS A 57 -10.76 13.08 2.41
C CYS A 57 -9.44 13.58 1.81
N GLU A 58 -8.54 14.07 2.65
CA GLU A 58 -7.22 14.56 2.28
C GLU A 58 -6.14 13.49 2.44
N ASP A 59 -4.96 13.72 1.85
CA ASP A 59 -3.78 12.83 1.97
C ASP A 59 -3.30 12.63 3.42
N ASN A 60 -3.60 13.58 4.30
CA ASN A 60 -3.26 13.53 5.74
C ASN A 60 -4.35 12.82 6.58
N TRP A 61 -5.36 12.24 5.93
CA TRP A 61 -6.51 11.55 6.50
C TRP A 61 -7.50 12.46 7.24
N ASN A 62 -7.39 13.78 7.06
CA ASN A 62 -8.48 14.69 7.39
C ASN A 62 -9.68 14.29 6.55
N CYS A 63 -10.86 14.19 7.17
CA CYS A 63 -12.07 13.80 6.48
C CYS A 63 -13.24 14.65 6.94
N GLN A 64 -14.10 14.96 5.97
CA GLN A 64 -15.39 15.58 6.21
C GLN A 64 -16.47 14.51 6.06
N LEU A 65 -17.34 14.44 7.06
CA LEU A 65 -18.47 13.52 7.10
C LEU A 65 -19.77 14.33 7.20
N ASP A 66 -20.81 13.78 6.58
CA ASP A 66 -22.19 14.26 6.65
C ASP A 66 -23.12 13.14 7.16
N ASN A 67 -24.25 13.53 7.75
CA ASN A 67 -25.29 12.64 8.28
C ASN A 67 -24.70 11.55 9.20
N ILE A 68 -24.01 11.99 10.25
CA ILE A 68 -23.22 11.11 11.12
C ILE A 68 -24.04 10.61 12.29
N THR A 69 -24.02 9.29 12.48
CA THR A 69 -24.30 8.65 13.77
C THR A 69 -22.99 8.61 14.57
N PHE A 70 -22.92 9.46 15.60
CA PHE A 70 -21.81 9.53 16.54
C PHE A 70 -22.06 8.58 17.71
N THR A 71 -21.07 7.76 18.06
CA THR A 71 -21.08 6.92 19.25
C THR A 71 -19.93 7.33 20.15
N ALA A 72 -20.27 7.87 21.31
CA ALA A 72 -19.31 8.23 22.34
C ALA A 72 -18.72 6.97 23.00
N LYS A 73 -17.60 7.14 23.71
CA LYS A 73 -16.92 6.04 24.41
C LYS A 73 -17.80 5.35 25.47
N ASP A 74 -18.75 6.07 26.05
CA ASP A 74 -19.73 5.54 27.00
C ASP A 74 -20.89 4.77 26.33
N GLY A 75 -20.85 4.64 24.99
CA GLY A 75 -21.86 3.97 24.19
C GLY A 75 -23.07 4.85 23.85
N LYS A 76 -23.11 6.12 24.30
CA LYS A 76 -24.20 7.02 23.92
C LYS A 76 -24.12 7.35 22.44
N VAL A 77 -25.29 7.28 21.79
CA VAL A 77 -25.43 7.55 20.37
C VAL A 77 -26.12 8.90 20.18
N SER A 78 -25.53 9.74 19.34
CA SER A 78 -26.07 11.04 18.94
C SER A 78 -26.02 11.18 17.42
N GLN A 79 -26.88 12.03 16.86
CA GLN A 79 -26.85 12.38 15.44
C GLN A 79 -26.16 13.74 15.26
N LEU A 80 -25.30 13.85 14.25
CA LEU A 80 -24.61 15.07 13.87
C LEU A 80 -24.80 15.29 12.37
N GLU A 81 -25.06 16.53 11.96
CA GLU A 81 -25.28 16.85 10.55
C GLU A 81 -23.96 16.89 9.76
N HIS A 82 -22.97 17.62 10.29
CA HIS A 82 -21.67 17.83 9.64
C HIS A 82 -20.54 17.72 10.66
N VAL A 83 -19.48 16.97 10.32
CA VAL A 83 -18.29 16.83 11.16
C VAL A 83 -17.03 16.86 10.32
N PHE A 84 -16.04 17.64 10.77
CA PHE A 84 -14.68 17.59 10.26
C PHE A 84 -13.77 16.86 11.26
N ILE A 85 -13.17 15.75 10.83
CA ILE A 85 -12.25 14.94 11.63
C ILE A 85 -10.83 15.20 11.17
N ARG A 86 -9.96 15.57 12.10
CA ARG A 86 -8.52 15.68 11.85
C ARG A 86 -7.87 14.30 11.77
N GLY A 87 -7.19 13.99 10.67
CA GLY A 87 -6.59 12.68 10.38
C GLY A 87 -5.62 12.18 11.45
N SER A 88 -4.89 13.08 12.11
CA SER A 88 -3.99 12.71 13.23
C SER A 88 -4.68 12.01 14.42
N ARG A 89 -6.00 12.18 14.58
CA ARG A 89 -6.81 11.54 15.64
C ARG A 89 -7.41 10.21 15.21
N VAL A 90 -7.41 9.89 13.92
CA VAL A 90 -7.96 8.64 13.40
C VAL A 90 -7.08 7.46 13.80
N ARG A 91 -7.71 6.36 14.22
CA ARG A 91 -7.06 5.07 14.43
C ARG A 91 -7.22 4.19 13.19
N PHE A 92 -8.45 3.98 12.74
CA PHE A 92 -8.75 3.26 11.50
C PHE A 92 -10.07 3.74 10.90
N MET A 93 -10.29 3.41 9.63
CA MET A 93 -11.57 3.60 8.95
C MET A 93 -12.03 2.28 8.34
N ILE A 94 -13.34 2.05 8.37
CA ILE A 94 -14.02 0.95 7.69
C ILE A 94 -14.69 1.56 6.45
N ILE A 95 -14.27 1.07 5.30
CA ILE A 95 -14.76 1.49 3.99
C ILE A 95 -15.68 0.38 3.44
N PRO A 96 -16.80 0.72 2.77
CA PRO A 96 -17.68 -0.27 2.17
C PRO A 96 -16.98 -1.20 1.19
N ASP A 97 -17.54 -2.40 1.06
CA ASP A 97 -16.97 -3.45 0.25
C ASP A 97 -17.18 -3.28 -1.26
N MET A 98 -17.97 -2.30 -1.69
CA MET A 98 -18.08 -1.89 -3.08
C MET A 98 -16.72 -1.51 -3.69
N LEU A 99 -15.76 -1.07 -2.86
CA LEU A 99 -14.39 -0.79 -3.29
C LEU A 99 -13.49 -2.03 -3.35
N LYS A 100 -13.94 -3.23 -2.93
CA LYS A 100 -13.13 -4.47 -3.04
C LYS A 100 -12.80 -4.83 -4.50
N ASN A 101 -13.65 -4.43 -5.44
CA ASN A 101 -13.46 -4.67 -6.87
C ASN A 101 -12.56 -3.62 -7.54
N ALA A 102 -12.15 -2.56 -6.81
CA ALA A 102 -11.26 -1.56 -7.35
C ALA A 102 -9.91 -2.20 -7.73
N PRO A 103 -9.30 -1.83 -8.87
CA PRO A 103 -8.08 -2.44 -9.39
C PRO A 103 -6.88 -2.33 -8.43
N MET A 104 -6.99 -1.49 -7.40
CA MET A 104 -5.96 -1.29 -6.37
C MET A 104 -5.83 -2.43 -5.37
N PHE A 105 -6.91 -3.17 -5.05
CA PHE A 105 -6.81 -4.36 -4.20
C PHE A 105 -6.04 -5.48 -4.89
N LYS A 106 -6.16 -5.63 -6.22
CA LYS A 106 -5.38 -6.62 -7.00
C LYS A 106 -3.87 -6.38 -6.90
N ARG A 107 -3.44 -5.10 -6.87
CA ARG A 107 -2.04 -4.73 -6.67
C ARG A 107 -1.57 -4.95 -5.24
N LEU A 108 -2.45 -4.77 -4.25
CA LEU A 108 -2.15 -5.07 -2.85
C LEU A 108 -2.04 -6.58 -2.61
N GLU A 109 -2.98 -7.38 -3.13
CA GLU A 109 -2.93 -8.84 -3.08
C GLU A 109 -1.68 -9.39 -3.78
N ALA A 110 -1.32 -8.87 -4.96
CA ALA A 110 -0.07 -9.26 -5.64
C ALA A 110 1.17 -8.94 -4.79
N ARG A 111 1.16 -7.85 -4.02
CA ARG A 111 2.24 -7.50 -3.08
C ARG A 111 2.24 -8.36 -1.81
N ILE A 112 1.07 -8.65 -1.23
CA ILE A 112 0.94 -9.49 -0.03
C ILE A 112 1.29 -10.94 -0.37
N ARG A 113 0.76 -11.47 -1.47
CA ARG A 113 1.07 -12.80 -2.00
C ARG A 113 2.50 -12.89 -2.54
N GLY A 114 3.05 -11.80 -3.08
CA GLY A 114 4.46 -11.68 -3.48
C GLY A 114 5.44 -11.54 -2.30
N LYS A 115 4.95 -11.21 -1.10
CA LYS A 115 5.71 -11.24 0.18
C LYS A 115 5.33 -12.43 1.07
N GLY A 116 4.64 -13.43 0.51
CA GLY A 116 4.29 -14.69 1.19
C GLY A 116 5.38 -15.77 1.15
N SER A 117 6.66 -15.41 0.95
CA SER A 117 7.79 -16.35 0.98
C SER A 117 8.90 -15.92 1.96
N ALA A 118 8.55 -15.32 3.10
CA ALA A 118 9.57 -14.90 4.07
C ALA A 118 9.23 -15.06 5.56
N ILE A 119 8.03 -15.52 5.95
CA ILE A 119 7.73 -15.78 7.37
C ILE A 119 6.91 -17.06 7.45
N GLY A 120 7.60 -18.19 7.60
CA GLY A 120 6.96 -19.50 7.72
C GLY A 120 7.94 -20.65 7.44
N VAL A 121 8.59 -21.11 8.50
CA VAL A 121 9.28 -22.41 8.59
C VAL A 121 10.55 -22.55 7.75
N GLY A 122 11.68 -22.30 8.40
CA GLY A 122 12.97 -22.79 7.95
C GLY A 122 12.91 -24.31 7.77
N ARG A 123 12.91 -24.78 6.51
CA ARG A 123 13.24 -26.17 6.16
C ARG A 123 13.56 -26.43 4.69
N GLY A 124 13.62 -25.42 3.82
CA GLY A 124 13.92 -25.60 2.39
C GLY A 124 15.35 -25.26 1.94
N ARG A 125 16.00 -24.28 2.59
CA ARG A 125 17.31 -23.78 2.13
C ARG A 125 18.51 -24.61 2.61
N ALA A 126 18.35 -25.42 3.66
CA ALA A 126 19.43 -26.27 4.15
C ALA A 126 19.67 -27.52 3.26
N VAL A 127 18.69 -27.94 2.46
CA VAL A 127 18.83 -29.12 1.59
C VAL A 127 19.54 -28.77 0.27
N ALA A 128 19.32 -27.57 -0.27
CA ALA A 128 19.95 -27.12 -1.52
C ALA A 128 21.47 -26.88 -1.40
N MET A 129 21.96 -26.53 -0.20
CA MET A 129 23.41 -26.39 0.05
C MET A 129 24.12 -27.71 0.30
N ARG A 130 23.41 -28.77 0.75
CA ARG A 130 24.03 -30.09 0.99
C ARG A 130 24.21 -30.89 -0.30
N ALA A 131 23.40 -30.61 -1.33
CA ALA A 131 23.54 -31.24 -2.66
C ALA A 131 24.79 -30.76 -3.43
N ARG A 132 25.35 -29.59 -3.11
CA ARG A 132 26.59 -29.11 -3.75
C ARG A 132 27.88 -29.52 -3.05
N ALA A 133 27.81 -29.96 -1.79
CA ALA A 133 28.98 -30.45 -1.06
C ALA A 133 29.23 -31.97 -1.20
N ALA A 134 28.32 -32.72 -1.84
CA ALA A 134 28.45 -34.17 -2.08
C ALA A 134 29.02 -34.52 -3.47
N SER A 135 29.26 -33.55 -4.35
CA SER A 135 29.89 -33.78 -5.67
C SER A 135 31.42 -33.73 -5.62
N GLY A 136 32.00 -34.11 -4.48
CA GLY A 136 33.43 -34.07 -4.24
C GLY A 136 33.92 -35.36 -3.61
N ARG A 137 33.86 -36.49 -4.35
CA ARG A 137 34.75 -37.64 -4.21
C ARG A 137 34.38 -38.78 -5.16
N GLY A 138 35.25 -39.00 -6.15
CA GLY A 138 35.64 -40.34 -6.59
C GLY A 138 34.82 -40.99 -7.70
N GLY A 139 35.50 -41.36 -8.79
CA GLY A 139 35.12 -42.58 -9.54
C GLY A 139 35.16 -42.48 -11.06
N GLY A 140 36.36 -42.56 -11.65
CA GLY A 140 36.64 -43.29 -12.90
C GLY A 140 36.24 -42.64 -14.25
N PRO A 141 37.12 -42.70 -15.28
CA PRO A 141 36.72 -42.32 -16.63
C PRO A 141 35.88 -43.44 -17.26
N VAL A 142 34.65 -43.13 -17.66
CA VAL A 142 33.83 -44.00 -18.51
C VAL A 142 34.29 -43.81 -19.96
N GLY A 143 35.09 -44.77 -20.42
CA GLY A 143 35.50 -44.96 -21.80
C GLY A 143 34.47 -45.77 -22.59
N ARG A 144 34.11 -45.21 -23.74
CA ARG A 144 33.07 -45.57 -24.71
C ARG A 144 33.47 -46.72 -25.65
N GLY A 145 32.52 -47.59 -26.00
CA GLY A 145 32.59 -48.58 -27.11
C GLY A 145 31.95 -49.91 -26.67
N GLY A 146 30.83 -50.40 -27.20
CA GLY A 146 30.53 -50.64 -28.62
C GLY A 146 30.52 -52.16 -28.83
N ALA A 147 29.33 -52.78 -28.76
CA ALA A 147 29.08 -54.23 -28.92
C ALA A 147 29.30 -54.69 -30.39
N PRO A 148 29.33 -56.00 -30.76
CA PRO A 148 28.30 -57.02 -30.44
C PRO A 148 28.86 -58.45 -30.17
N PRO A 149 27.99 -59.48 -29.97
CA PRO A 149 28.36 -60.76 -29.36
C PRO A 149 28.43 -61.96 -30.34
N VAL A 150 28.99 -63.06 -29.79
CA VAL A 150 28.89 -64.51 -30.12
C VAL A 150 29.32 -65.04 -31.49
N GLU A 151 30.37 -65.88 -31.48
CA GLU A 151 30.30 -67.33 -31.74
C GLU A 151 31.27 -68.04 -30.77
#